data_AF-A0A7D4Q0M5-F1
#
_entry.id   AF-A0A7D4Q0M5-F1
#
_cell.length_a   1.000
_cell.length_b   1.000
_cell.length_c   1.000
_cell.angle_alpha   90.00
_cell.angle_beta   90.00
_cell.angle_gamma   90.00
#
_symmetry.space_group_name_H-M   'P 1'
#
loop_
_entity.id
_entity.type
_entity.pdbx_description
1 polymer ?
#
loop_
_entity_poly.entity_id
_entity_poly.type
_entity_poly.pdbx_seq_one_letter_code
_entity_poly.pdbx_strand_id
1 'polypeptide(L)'
;MSLKTFLAKIWAGIKSLFDKIPADLKTAIHIGVLVTENVKKFTDSPVADILTVLIPGDIDDKIKEILRKQLPVILTELKLADECAGLTDPAEITACAVKVLQNMDGNIQGAFLHNLSILVAQVAADGQLNWRDSVYLLEWYYQHQYKNAA
;
A
#
# COMPACT_ATOMS: atom_id res chain seq x y z
N MET A 1 24.72 6.24 -26.43
CA MET A 1 23.63 5.34 -25.95
C MET A 1 22.34 6.15 -25.96
N SER A 2 21.22 5.61 -26.47
CA SER A 2 19.95 6.37 -26.49
C SER A 2 19.29 6.38 -25.11
N LEU A 3 18.48 7.41 -24.82
CA LEU A 3 17.69 7.53 -23.59
C LEU A 3 16.79 6.30 -23.38
N LYS A 4 16.18 5.77 -24.45
CA LYS A 4 15.35 4.57 -24.43
C LYS A 4 16.14 3.34 -23.98
N THR A 5 17.35 3.16 -24.52
CA THR A 5 18.23 2.03 -24.16
C THR A 5 18.69 2.11 -22.70
N PHE A 6 18.92 3.32 -22.20
CA PHE A 6 19.30 3.55 -20.81
C PHE A 6 18.16 3.20 -19.85
N LEU A 7 16.94 3.68 -20.12
CA LEU A 7 15.75 3.37 -19.32
C LEU A 7 15.43 1.86 -19.32
N ALA A 8 15.55 1.19 -20.48
CA ALA A 8 15.34 -0.25 -20.58
C ALA A 8 16.31 -1.05 -19.69
N LYS A 9 17.57 -0.62 -19.57
CA LYS A 9 18.55 -1.27 -18.69
C LYS A 9 18.20 -1.09 -17.21
N ILE A 10 17.73 0.09 -16.82
CA ILE A 10 17.26 0.33 -15.44
C ILE A 10 16.09 -0.60 -15.13
N TRP A 11 15.10 -0.67 -16.03
CA TRP A 11 13.95 -1.55 -15.85
C TRP A 11 14.31 -3.04 -15.79
N ALA A 12 15.26 -3.48 -16.62
CA ALA A 12 15.79 -4.84 -16.54
C ALA A 12 16.47 -5.11 -15.18
N GLY A 13 17.15 -4.11 -14.62
CA GLY A 13 17.71 -4.16 -13.27
C GLY A 13 16.63 -4.36 -12.20
N ILE A 14 15.57 -3.54 -12.23
CA ILE A 14 14.46 -3.63 -11.27
C ILE A 14 13.75 -4.99 -11.38
N LYS A 15 13.50 -5.47 -12.61
CA LYS A 15 12.97 -6.83 -12.83
C LYS A 15 13.89 -7.88 -12.19
N SER A 16 15.20 -7.80 -12.41
CA SER A 16 16.14 -8.76 -11.83
C SER A 16 16.14 -8.71 -10.30
N LEU A 17 15.99 -7.53 -9.70
CA LEU A 17 15.83 -7.40 -8.25
C LEU A 17 14.54 -8.10 -7.80
N PHE A 18 13.41 -7.81 -8.44
CA PHE A 18 12.13 -8.45 -8.13
C PHE A 18 12.19 -9.97 -8.27
N ASP A 19 12.82 -10.50 -9.32
CA ASP A 19 12.90 -11.95 -9.53
C ASP A 19 13.68 -12.65 -8.39
N LYS A 20 14.67 -11.96 -7.83
CA LYS A 20 15.59 -12.49 -6.79
C LYS A 20 15.10 -12.28 -5.36
N ILE A 21 14.08 -11.46 -5.11
CA ILE A 21 13.61 -11.27 -3.73
C ILE A 21 12.88 -12.52 -3.20
N PRO A 22 13.03 -12.81 -1.89
CA PRO A 22 12.29 -13.87 -1.21
C PRO A 22 10.77 -13.79 -1.39
N ALA A 23 10.09 -14.94 -1.30
CA ALA A 23 8.66 -15.06 -1.58
C ALA A 23 7.79 -14.27 -0.59
N ASP A 24 8.19 -14.22 0.68
CA ASP A 24 7.59 -13.39 1.72
C ASP A 24 7.64 -11.89 1.38
N LEU A 25 8.75 -11.39 0.83
CA LEU A 25 8.83 -9.99 0.38
C LEU A 25 7.93 -9.73 -0.84
N LYS A 26 7.81 -10.69 -1.76
CA LYS A 26 6.87 -10.59 -2.89
C LYS A 26 5.43 -10.53 -2.39
N THR A 27 5.09 -11.34 -1.40
CA THR A 27 3.79 -11.32 -0.73
C THR A 27 3.55 -9.96 -0.05
N ALA A 28 4.54 -9.42 0.66
CA ALA A 28 4.41 -8.11 1.30
C ALA A 28 4.15 -6.98 0.28
N ILE A 29 4.86 -6.98 -0.86
CA ILE A 29 4.63 -6.04 -1.97
C ILE A 29 3.21 -6.20 -2.53
N HIS A 30 2.76 -7.44 -2.75
CA HIS A 30 1.41 -7.72 -3.23
C HIS A 30 0.35 -7.18 -2.26
N ILE A 31 0.51 -7.43 -0.96
CA ILE A 31 -0.37 -6.94 0.10
C ILE A 31 -0.42 -5.41 0.11
N GLY A 32 0.74 -4.75 -0.01
CA GLY A 32 0.82 -3.29 -0.12
C GLY A 32 0.00 -2.73 -1.28
N VAL A 33 0.00 -3.40 -2.44
CA VAL A 33 -0.86 -3.00 -3.57
C VAL A 33 -2.33 -3.26 -3.28
N LEU A 34 -2.68 -4.44 -2.77
CA LEU A 34 -4.08 -4.80 -2.54
C LEU A 34 -4.76 -3.90 -1.52
N VAL A 35 -4.12 -3.62 -0.38
CA VAL A 35 -4.68 -2.73 0.64
C VAL A 35 -4.92 -1.32 0.08
N THR A 36 -3.94 -0.77 -0.63
CA THR A 36 -4.08 0.56 -1.27
C THR A 36 -5.19 0.58 -2.31
N GLU A 37 -5.30 -0.47 -3.12
CA GLU A 37 -6.35 -0.56 -4.13
C GLU A 37 -7.74 -0.74 -3.49
N ASN A 38 -7.83 -1.46 -2.36
CA ASN A 38 -9.06 -1.53 -1.58
C ASN A 38 -9.41 -0.17 -0.97
N VAL A 39 -8.43 0.61 -0.49
CA VAL A 39 -8.63 1.99 -0.01
C VAL A 39 -9.20 2.87 -1.13
N LYS A 40 -8.61 2.78 -2.32
CA LYS A 40 -9.05 3.53 -3.49
C LYS A 40 -10.46 3.15 -3.94
N LYS A 41 -10.84 1.87 -3.84
CA LYS A 41 -12.14 1.33 -4.25
C LYS A 41 -13.19 1.37 -3.14
N PHE A 42 -12.80 1.68 -1.91
CA PHE A 42 -13.70 1.67 -0.77
C PHE A 42 -14.87 2.61 -1.02
N THR A 43 -16.06 2.10 -0.75
CA THR A 43 -17.30 2.89 -0.72
C THR A 43 -17.92 2.65 0.64
N ASP A 44 -18.45 3.70 1.28
CA ASP A 44 -19.04 3.61 2.62
C ASP A 44 -20.03 2.44 2.66
N SER A 45 -19.66 1.36 3.38
CA SER A 45 -20.48 0.14 3.51
C SER A 45 -21.19 0.15 4.85
N PRO A 46 -22.53 0.06 4.88
CA PRO A 46 -23.30 0.17 6.14
C PRO A 46 -23.16 -1.04 7.08
N VAL A 47 -22.41 -2.08 6.70
CA VAL A 47 -22.39 -3.38 7.42
C VAL A 47 -20.97 -3.90 7.70
N ALA A 48 -19.93 -3.27 7.16
CA ALA A 48 -18.57 -3.83 7.21
C ALA A 48 -17.62 -2.96 8.03
N ASP A 49 -16.91 -3.58 8.98
CA ASP A 49 -15.70 -3.02 9.57
C ASP A 49 -14.73 -2.67 8.43
N ILE A 50 -14.39 -1.38 8.29
CA ILE A 50 -13.54 -0.88 7.21
C ILE A 50 -12.21 -1.63 7.17
N LEU A 51 -11.62 -1.99 8.32
CA LEU A 51 -10.36 -2.73 8.34
C LEU A 51 -10.51 -4.11 7.71
N THR A 52 -11.66 -4.75 7.85
CA THR A 52 -11.97 -6.03 7.19
C THR A 52 -12.14 -5.87 5.68
N VAL A 53 -12.62 -4.73 5.22
CA VAL A 53 -12.75 -4.45 3.77
C VAL A 53 -11.39 -4.13 3.15
N LEU A 54 -10.56 -3.36 3.86
CA LEU A 54 -9.28 -2.91 3.35
C LEU A 54 -8.21 -4.00 3.37
N ILE A 55 -8.18 -4.81 4.42
CA ILE A 55 -7.19 -5.88 4.61
C ILE A 55 -7.71 -7.16 3.96
N PRO A 56 -7.03 -7.73 2.96
CA PRO A 56 -7.44 -8.99 2.34
C PRO A 56 -7.57 -10.12 3.36
N GLY A 57 -8.68 -10.86 3.32
CA GLY A 57 -8.99 -11.89 4.33
C GLY A 57 -8.19 -13.19 4.17
N ASP A 58 -7.63 -13.43 2.99
CA ASP A 58 -6.90 -14.63 2.57
C ASP A 58 -5.41 -14.60 2.94
N ILE A 59 -4.92 -13.49 3.50
CA ILE A 59 -3.53 -13.37 3.95
C ILE A 59 -3.35 -13.99 5.35
N ASP A 60 -2.10 -14.25 5.71
CA ASP A 60 -1.68 -14.82 6.99
C ASP A 60 -2.23 -14.03 8.20
N ASP A 61 -2.69 -14.75 9.24
CA ASP A 61 -3.33 -14.15 10.42
C ASP A 61 -2.42 -13.18 11.17
N LYS A 62 -1.12 -13.49 11.28
CA LYS A 62 -0.15 -12.60 11.91
C LYS A 62 -0.04 -11.29 11.13
N ILE A 63 -0.02 -11.36 9.80
CA ILE A 63 0.03 -10.18 8.95
C ILE A 63 -1.26 -9.37 9.08
N LYS A 64 -2.44 -10.01 9.12
CA LYS A 64 -3.73 -9.33 9.33
C LYS A 64 -3.74 -8.56 10.65
N GLU A 65 -3.33 -9.19 11.74
CA GLU A 65 -3.28 -8.55 13.06
C GLU A 65 -2.33 -7.33 13.08
N ILE A 66 -1.15 -7.48 12.48
CA ILE A 66 -0.18 -6.39 12.37
C ILE A 66 -0.78 -5.24 11.55
N LEU A 67 -1.40 -5.52 10.40
CA LEU A 67 -2.01 -4.49 9.56
C LEU A 67 -3.19 -3.80 10.25
N ARG A 68 -4.04 -4.54 10.98
CA ARG A 68 -5.14 -3.93 11.75
C ARG A 68 -4.62 -2.93 12.79
N LYS A 69 -3.46 -3.21 13.38
CA LYS A 69 -2.83 -2.32 14.36
C LYS A 69 -2.10 -1.14 13.70
N GLN A 70 -1.38 -1.39 12.60
CA GLN A 70 -0.45 -0.42 12.01
C GLN A 70 -1.08 0.47 10.93
N LEU A 71 -2.11 0.00 10.22
CA LEU A 71 -2.76 0.78 9.18
C LEU A 71 -3.33 2.11 9.71
N PRO A 72 -4.05 2.16 10.84
CA PRO A 72 -4.49 3.44 11.43
C PRO A 72 -3.31 4.35 11.78
N VAL A 73 -2.22 3.79 12.33
CA VAL A 73 -1.01 4.54 12.69
C VAL A 73 -0.37 5.16 11.46
N ILE A 74 -0.19 4.39 10.39
CA ILE A 74 0.33 4.88 9.10
C ILE A 74 -0.54 6.03 8.58
N LEU A 75 -1.85 5.88 8.62
CA LEU A 75 -2.79 6.90 8.12
C LEU A 75 -2.72 8.20 8.95
N THR A 76 -2.54 8.08 10.27
CA THR A 76 -2.27 9.23 11.14
C THR A 76 -0.92 9.88 10.86
N GLU A 77 0.15 9.10 10.68
CA GLU A 77 1.49 9.61 10.36
C GLU A 77 1.55 10.30 8.99
N LEU A 78 0.77 9.81 8.02
CA LEU A 78 0.56 10.45 6.73
C LEU A 78 -0.30 11.72 6.82
N LYS A 79 -0.71 12.14 8.04
CA LYS A 79 -1.51 13.34 8.27
C LYS A 79 -2.91 13.28 7.64
N LEU A 80 -3.36 12.08 7.28
CA LEU A 80 -4.67 11.86 6.66
C LEU A 80 -5.80 11.78 7.69
N ALA A 81 -5.47 11.52 8.96
CA ALA A 81 -6.42 11.47 10.06
C ALA A 81 -6.31 12.68 11.03
N ASP A 82 -5.57 13.74 10.66
CA ASP A 82 -5.34 14.89 11.55
C ASP A 82 -6.65 15.62 11.91
N GLU A 83 -7.61 15.69 10.97
CA GLU A 83 -8.95 16.25 11.21
C GLU A 83 -9.80 15.41 12.18
N CYS A 84 -9.29 14.22 12.53
CA CYS A 84 -9.93 13.23 13.38
C CYS A 84 -9.09 12.89 14.62
N ALA A 85 -8.23 13.80 15.06
CA ALA A 85 -7.31 13.62 16.20
C ALA A 85 -7.96 13.23 17.54
N GLY A 86 -9.30 13.30 17.66
CA GLY A 86 -10.06 12.84 18.83
C GLY A 86 -10.53 11.39 18.78
N LEU A 87 -10.40 10.72 17.63
CA LEU A 87 -10.79 9.32 17.47
C LEU A 87 -9.76 8.40 18.14
N THR A 88 -10.25 7.36 18.80
CA THR A 88 -9.39 6.34 19.44
C THR A 88 -9.63 4.95 18.87
N ASP A 89 -10.76 4.74 18.19
CA ASP A 89 -11.06 3.49 17.53
C ASP A 89 -10.29 3.37 16.19
N PRO A 90 -9.51 2.30 15.99
CA PRO A 90 -8.78 2.03 14.75
C PRO A 90 -9.64 2.10 13.48
N ALA A 91 -10.87 1.59 13.53
CA ALA A 91 -11.75 1.56 12.37
C ALA A 91 -12.28 2.97 12.06
N GLU A 92 -12.64 3.75 13.08
CA GLU A 92 -13.06 5.14 12.89
C GLU A 92 -11.92 6.02 12.35
N ILE A 93 -10.69 5.88 12.87
CA ILE A 93 -9.49 6.58 12.36
C ILE A 93 -9.27 6.25 10.88
N THR A 94 -9.35 4.96 10.54
CA THR A 94 -9.17 4.49 9.17
C THR A 94 -10.25 5.06 8.24
N ALA A 95 -11.52 5.04 8.68
CA ALA A 95 -12.63 5.59 7.92
C ALA A 95 -12.47 7.09 7.66
N CYS A 96 -12.03 7.85 8.66
CA CYS A 96 -11.74 9.26 8.49
C CYS A 96 -10.63 9.49 7.45
N ALA A 97 -9.50 8.79 7.55
CA ALA A 97 -8.39 8.96 6.63
C ALA A 97 -8.75 8.59 5.19
N VAL A 98 -9.58 7.55 5.00
CA VAL A 98 -10.08 7.17 3.68
C VAL A 98 -10.95 8.27 3.09
N LYS A 99 -11.82 8.91 3.89
CA LYS A 99 -12.63 10.05 3.44
C LYS A 99 -11.77 11.25 3.04
N VAL A 100 -10.74 11.56 3.81
CA VAL A 100 -9.77 12.60 3.48
C VAL A 100 -9.08 12.28 2.15
N LEU A 101 -8.59 11.05 1.96
CA LEU A 101 -8.00 10.60 0.70
C LEU A 101 -8.95 10.71 -0.50
N GLN A 102 -10.23 10.40 -0.32
CA GLN A 102 -11.24 10.46 -1.38
C GLN A 102 -11.56 11.88 -1.84
N ASN A 103 -11.41 12.86 -0.94
CA ASN A 103 -11.68 14.26 -1.23
C ASN A 103 -10.47 15.02 -1.79
N MET A 104 -9.31 14.36 -1.92
CA MET A 104 -8.11 14.96 -2.49
C MET A 104 -8.13 14.98 -4.02
N ASP A 105 -7.49 16.00 -4.62
CA ASP A 105 -7.20 16.03 -6.04
C ASP A 105 -6.40 14.80 -6.49
N GLY A 106 -6.71 14.25 -7.67
CA GLY A 106 -6.19 12.96 -8.12
C GLY A 106 -4.65 12.81 -8.13
N ASN A 107 -3.91 13.89 -8.40
CA ASN A 107 -2.44 13.85 -8.34
C ASN A 107 -1.92 13.75 -6.90
N ILE A 108 -2.53 14.51 -5.98
CA ILE A 108 -2.16 14.51 -4.56
C ILE A 108 -2.59 13.19 -3.93
N GLN A 109 -3.83 12.76 -4.20
CA GLN A 109 -4.36 11.46 -3.81
C GLN A 109 -3.43 10.32 -4.27
N GLY A 110 -3.00 10.35 -5.53
CA GLY A 110 -2.08 9.35 -6.08
C GLY A 110 -0.76 9.26 -5.31
N ALA A 111 -0.18 10.39 -4.91
CA ALA A 111 1.05 10.41 -4.11
C ALA A 111 0.86 9.78 -2.73
N PHE A 112 -0.25 10.09 -2.04
CA PHE A 112 -0.57 9.48 -0.76
C PHE A 112 -0.86 7.98 -0.88
N LEU A 113 -1.61 7.55 -1.90
CA LEU A 113 -1.89 6.14 -2.15
C LEU A 113 -0.59 5.36 -2.44
N HIS A 114 0.34 5.95 -3.18
CA HIS A 114 1.65 5.34 -3.43
C HIS A 114 2.45 5.19 -2.12
N ASN A 115 2.54 6.25 -1.30
CA ASN A 115 3.20 6.20 0.00
C ASN A 115 2.55 5.18 0.94
N LEU A 116 1.21 5.11 0.95
CA LEU A 116 0.46 4.12 1.72
C LEU A 116 0.84 2.69 1.29
N SER A 117 0.93 2.44 -0.01
CA SER A 117 1.29 1.13 -0.54
C SER A 117 2.68 0.69 -0.07
N ILE A 118 3.63 1.64 -0.07
CA ILE A 118 5.00 1.42 0.43
C ILE A 118 4.98 1.09 1.91
N LEU A 119 4.34 1.91 2.75
CA LEU A 119 4.34 1.72 4.20
C LEU A 119 3.65 0.41 4.59
N VAL A 120 2.55 0.07 3.94
CA VAL A 120 1.86 -1.22 4.16
C VAL A 120 2.76 -2.39 3.78
N ALA A 121 3.46 -2.32 2.64
CA ALA A 121 4.39 -3.38 2.24
C ALA A 121 5.57 -3.52 3.23
N GLN A 122 6.09 -2.41 3.77
CA GLN A 122 7.14 -2.47 4.78
C GLN A 122 6.68 -3.12 6.08
N VAL A 123 5.45 -2.82 6.51
CA VAL A 123 4.82 -3.46 7.67
C VAL A 123 4.58 -4.95 7.43
N ALA A 124 4.04 -5.32 6.26
CA ALA A 124 3.82 -6.72 5.90
C ALA A 124 5.13 -7.51 5.76
N ALA A 125 6.23 -6.84 5.42
CA ALA A 125 7.57 -7.41 5.35
C ALA A 125 8.31 -7.44 6.69
N ASP A 126 7.68 -7.04 7.79
CA ASP A 126 8.30 -6.96 9.13
C ASP A 126 9.60 -6.14 9.11
N GLY A 127 9.60 -5.03 8.39
CA GLY A 127 10.75 -4.12 8.26
C GLY A 127 11.91 -4.61 7.38
N GLN A 128 11.81 -5.80 6.77
CA GLN A 128 12.84 -6.32 5.85
C GLN A 128 12.93 -5.52 4.54
N LEU A 129 11.85 -4.84 4.16
CA LEU A 129 11.83 -3.90 3.05
C LEU A 129 12.13 -2.47 3.54
N ASN A 130 13.22 -1.88 3.02
CA ASN A 130 13.49 -0.46 3.21
C ASN A 130 12.69 0.39 2.20
N TRP A 131 12.50 1.67 2.52
CA TRP A 131 11.70 2.59 1.71
C TRP A 131 12.14 2.64 0.25
N ARG A 132 13.45 2.80 0.01
CA ARG A 132 14.00 2.97 -1.33
C ARG A 132 13.70 1.75 -2.21
N ASP A 133 13.92 0.56 -1.68
CA ASP A 133 13.73 -0.66 -2.44
C ASP A 133 12.23 -0.93 -2.63
N SER A 134 11.39 -0.61 -1.64
CA SER A 134 9.93 -0.67 -1.76
C SER A 134 9.40 0.19 -2.90
N VAL A 135 9.87 1.44 -3.06
CA VAL A 135 9.45 2.34 -4.15
C VAL A 135 9.61 1.65 -5.51
N TYR A 136 10.80 1.11 -5.79
CA TYR A 136 11.08 0.49 -7.08
C TYR A 136 10.33 -0.81 -7.29
N LEU A 137 10.27 -1.66 -6.27
CA LEU A 137 9.66 -2.98 -6.36
C LEU A 137 8.14 -2.90 -6.45
N LEU A 138 7.49 -2.01 -5.68
CA LEU A 138 6.06 -1.77 -5.79
C LEU A 138 5.67 -1.18 -7.13
N GLU A 139 6.40 -0.17 -7.61
CA GLU A 139 6.09 0.43 -8.91
C GLU A 139 6.24 -0.60 -10.03
N TRP A 140 7.31 -1.39 -10.01
CA TRP A 140 7.47 -2.47 -10.99
C TRP A 140 6.35 -3.49 -10.91
N TYR A 141 6.03 -3.98 -9.70
CA TYR A 141 4.99 -4.97 -9.48
C TYR A 141 3.61 -4.46 -9.92
N TYR A 142 3.25 -3.23 -9.55
CA TYR A 142 1.98 -2.63 -9.90
C TYR A 142 1.81 -2.52 -11.42
N GLN A 143 2.84 -2.04 -12.13
CA GLN A 143 2.77 -1.84 -13.58
C GLN A 143 2.82 -3.14 -14.38
N HIS A 144 3.49 -4.19 -13.90
CA HIS A 144 3.78 -5.39 -14.70
C HIS A 144 3.07 -6.67 -14.25
N GLN A 145 2.67 -6.75 -12.99
CA GLN A 145 2.00 -7.92 -12.44
C GLN A 145 0.53 -7.59 -12.16
N TYR A 146 0.27 -6.56 -11.35
CA TYR A 146 -1.10 -6.25 -10.93
C TYR A 146 -1.95 -5.70 -12.08
N LYS A 147 -1.54 -4.61 -12.75
CA LYS A 147 -2.31 -4.01 -13.86
C LYS A 147 -2.55 -4.94 -15.05
N ASN A 148 -1.67 -5.92 -15.26
CA ASN A 148 -1.80 -6.87 -16.35
C ASN A 148 -2.72 -8.06 -15.98
N ALA A 149 -2.97 -8.28 -14.69
CA ALA A 149 -3.81 -9.35 -14.17
C ALA A 149 -5.22 -8.86 -13.76
N ALA A 150 -5.39 -7.57 -13.47
CA ALA A 150 -6.64 -6.90 -13.12
C ALA A 150 -7.42 -6.44 -14.36
#